data_AF-A0A3A4NPD9-F1
#
_entry.id   AF-A0A3A4NPD9-F1
#
_cell.length_a   1.000
_cell.length_b   1.000
_cell.length_c   1.000
_cell.angle_alpha   90.00
_cell.angle_beta   90.00
_cell.angle_gamma   90.00
#
_symmetry.space_group_name_H-M   'P 1'
#
loop_
_entity.id
_entity.type
_entity.pdbx_description
1 polymer ?
#
loop_
_entity_poly.entity_id
_entity_poly.type
_entity_poly.pdbx_seq_one_letter_code
_entity_poly.pdbx_strand_id
1 'polypeptide(L)'
;AQNEETKGTVGQVSLRHAAVAAGLGAFGSNNLVVHPRFGCRAVFTAILTDLEILPDPPVAENPCTACGLCVQGCPGKALDEPGRTDVMKCVKSNMPYGLSGAIRFWGKYGEVSAAERKGMLRDPNFWRLYQAGHIGPQYFCFTCMNVCPVGRKATA
;
A
#
# COMPACT_ATOMS: atom_id res chain seq x y z
N ALA A 1 5.75 13.14 19.76
CA ALA A 1 6.62 14.07 19.03
C ALA A 1 6.77 13.56 17.61
N GLN A 2 6.66 14.41 16.59
CA GLN A 2 6.89 13.99 15.21
C GLN A 2 8.36 13.65 15.04
N ASN A 3 8.65 12.45 14.52
CA ASN A 3 10.01 12.01 14.26
C ASN A 3 10.50 12.69 12.97
N GLU A 4 11.49 13.58 13.10
CA GLU A 4 12.09 14.34 11.98
C GLU A 4 12.89 13.43 11.03
N GLU A 5 13.55 12.38 11.56
CA GLU A 5 14.29 11.39 10.78
C GLU A 5 13.35 10.65 9.80
N THR A 6 12.16 10.29 10.27
CA THR A 6 11.15 9.62 9.45
C THR A 6 10.18 10.57 8.77
N LYS A 7 10.33 11.89 8.96
CA LYS A 7 9.46 12.95 8.41
C LYS A 7 7.98 12.72 8.75
N GLY A 8 7.69 12.10 9.89
CA GLY A 8 6.33 11.71 10.29
C GLY A 8 5.67 10.63 9.41
N THR A 9 6.42 9.94 8.54
CA THR A 9 5.85 8.95 7.60
C THR A 9 5.81 7.52 8.15
N VAL A 10 6.38 7.29 9.33
CA VAL A 10 6.46 5.98 9.97
C VAL A 10 5.64 6.01 11.26
N GLY A 11 4.66 5.10 11.35
CA GLY A 11 3.87 4.92 12.57
C GLY A 11 4.71 4.30 13.70
N GLN A 12 4.32 4.57 14.95
CA GLN A 12 5.00 4.03 16.14
C GLN A 12 4.90 2.51 16.25
N VAL A 13 3.82 1.93 15.71
CA VAL A 13 3.54 0.49 15.75
C VAL A 13 3.21 0.00 14.35
N SER A 14 3.74 -1.17 14.00
CA SER A 14 3.40 -1.83 12.75
C SER A 14 2.11 -2.65 12.90
N LEU A 15 1.00 -2.12 12.38
CA LEU A 15 -0.31 -2.81 12.42
C LEU A 15 -0.30 -4.17 11.72
N ARG A 16 0.57 -4.39 10.73
CA ARG A 16 0.75 -5.69 10.08
C ARG A 16 1.39 -6.72 11.03
N HIS A 17 2.44 -6.34 11.76
CA HIS A 17 3.08 -7.23 12.72
C HIS A 17 2.16 -7.48 13.93
N ALA A 18 1.45 -6.46 14.40
CA ALA A 18 0.45 -6.61 15.46
C ALA A 18 -0.65 -7.59 15.04
N ALA A 19 -1.16 -7.52 13.80
CA ALA A 19 -2.16 -8.45 13.30
C ALA A 19 -1.65 -9.90 13.24
N VAL A 20 -0.39 -10.12 12.84
CA VAL A 20 0.22 -11.46 12.85
C VAL A 20 0.37 -11.99 14.28
N ALA A 21 0.86 -11.15 15.20
CA ALA A 21 1.00 -11.51 16.61
C ALA A 21 -0.34 -11.84 17.27
N ALA A 22 -1.41 -11.15 16.88
CA ALA A 22 -2.78 -11.38 17.35
C ALA A 22 -3.52 -12.52 16.62
N GLY A 23 -2.81 -13.38 15.87
CA GLY A 23 -3.43 -14.54 15.22
C GLY A 23 -4.39 -14.21 14.06
N LEU A 24 -4.32 -13.01 13.49
CA LEU A 24 -5.21 -12.60 12.38
C LEU A 24 -4.71 -13.04 10.99
N GLY A 25 -3.49 -13.56 10.89
CA GLY A 25 -2.94 -14.05 9.63
C GLY A 25 -1.43 -14.20 9.64
N ALA A 26 -0.86 -14.47 8.47
CA ALA A 26 0.59 -14.55 8.25
C ALA A 26 1.00 -13.72 7.04
N PHE A 27 2.28 -13.35 6.94
CA PHE A 27 2.78 -12.63 5.76
C PHE A 27 2.74 -13.52 4.52
N GLY A 28 2.15 -13.00 3.44
CA GLY A 28 2.17 -13.61 2.12
C GLY A 28 3.31 -13.11 1.25
N SER A 29 3.47 -13.69 0.06
CA SER A 29 4.50 -13.30 -0.91
C SER A 29 4.39 -11.85 -1.39
N ASN A 30 3.22 -11.22 -1.27
CA ASN A 30 3.02 -9.79 -1.56
C ASN A 30 3.37 -8.86 -0.38
N ASN A 31 3.92 -9.41 0.71
CA ASN A 31 4.26 -8.70 1.94
C ASN A 31 3.05 -8.04 2.65
N LEU A 32 1.83 -8.50 2.34
CA LEU A 32 0.61 -8.18 3.10
C LEU A 32 0.28 -9.33 4.04
N VAL A 33 -0.46 -9.03 5.11
CA VAL A 33 -1.02 -10.06 6.00
C VAL A 33 -2.16 -10.75 5.28
N VAL A 34 -2.07 -12.07 5.17
CA VAL A 34 -3.09 -12.93 4.57
C VAL A 34 -3.90 -13.57 5.70
N HIS A 35 -5.14 -13.12 5.84
CA HIS A 35 -6.11 -13.70 6.78
C HIS A 35 -6.69 -15.00 6.19
N PRO A 36 -6.89 -16.08 6.98
CA PRO A 36 -7.41 -17.37 6.47
C PRO A 36 -8.73 -17.23 5.71
N ARG A 37 -9.68 -16.46 6.26
CA ARG A 37 -11.00 -16.19 5.67
C ARG A 37 -11.02 -15.10 4.58
N PHE A 38 -10.32 -13.97 4.79
CA PHE A 38 -10.48 -12.77 3.96
C PHE A 38 -9.34 -12.58 2.95
N GLY A 39 -8.29 -13.40 3.01
CA GLY A 39 -7.07 -13.21 2.24
C GLY A 39 -6.36 -11.93 2.68
N CYS A 40 -5.70 -11.25 1.73
CA CYS A 40 -5.00 -9.99 1.99
C CYS A 40 -5.90 -8.74 1.86
N ARG A 41 -7.23 -8.90 1.84
CA ARG A 41 -8.21 -7.80 1.68
C ARG A 41 -8.76 -7.37 3.04
N ALA A 42 -7.87 -7.07 3.97
CA ALA A 42 -8.20 -6.64 5.32
C ALA A 42 -7.48 -5.33 5.66
N VAL A 43 -8.16 -4.47 6.41
CA VAL A 43 -7.58 -3.28 7.03
C VAL A 43 -7.46 -3.57 8.51
N PHE A 44 -6.28 -3.32 9.08
CA PHE A 44 -6.01 -3.53 10.49
C PHE A 44 -5.99 -2.19 11.22
N THR A 45 -6.51 -2.19 12.43
CA THR A 45 -6.37 -1.11 13.41
C THR A 45 -6.02 -1.74 14.75
N ALA A 46 -5.49 -0.95 15.68
CA ALA A 46 -5.15 -1.40 17.01
C ALA A 46 -5.46 -0.32 18.05
N ILE A 47 -5.77 -0.75 19.26
CA ILE A 47 -5.85 0.10 20.44
C ILE A 47 -4.68 -0.30 21.34
N LEU A 48 -3.82 0.65 21.67
CA LEU A 48 -2.80 0.46 22.70
C LEU A 48 -3.46 0.64 24.07
N THR A 49 -3.21 -0.29 24.96
CA THR A 49 -3.83 -0.33 26.28
C THR A 49 -2.90 -1.01 27.27
N ASP A 50 -2.96 -0.57 28.53
CA ASP A 50 -2.23 -1.18 29.64
C ASP A 50 -3.08 -2.28 30.34
N LEU A 51 -4.27 -2.59 29.81
CA LEU A 51 -5.10 -3.68 30.33
C LEU A 51 -4.38 -5.02 30.17
N GLU A 52 -4.36 -5.81 31.25
CA GLU A 52 -3.88 -7.19 31.23
C GLU A 52 -4.91 -8.09 30.54
N ILE A 53 -4.60 -8.52 29.31
CA ILE A 53 -5.45 -9.40 28.48
C ILE A 53 -4.60 -10.57 28.01
N LEU A 54 -5.16 -11.78 28.06
CA LEU A 54 -4.50 -12.96 27.52
C LEU A 54 -4.34 -12.82 25.99
N PRO A 55 -3.12 -13.02 25.45
CA PRO A 55 -2.90 -12.93 24.01
C PRO A 55 -3.50 -14.14 23.28
N ASP A 56 -4.05 -13.90 22.10
CA ASP A 56 -4.40 -14.97 21.17
C ASP A 56 -3.13 -15.64 20.61
N PRO A 57 -3.16 -16.95 20.32
CA PRO A 57 -2.05 -17.61 19.64
C PRO A 57 -1.94 -17.13 18.18
N PRO A 58 -0.73 -17.17 17.58
CA PRO A 58 -0.57 -16.98 16.14
C PRO A 58 -1.39 -17.99 15.34
N VAL A 59 -1.66 -17.68 14.06
CA VAL A 59 -2.29 -18.65 13.15
C VAL A 59 -1.43 -19.92 13.05
N ALA A 60 -2.08 -21.08 13.09
CA ALA A 60 -1.38 -22.37 13.06
C ALA A 60 -0.62 -22.63 11.75
N GLU A 61 -1.18 -22.18 10.62
CA GLU A 61 -0.61 -22.36 9.29
C GLU A 61 -0.62 -21.05 8.51
N ASN A 62 0.39 -20.85 7.65
CA ASN A 62 0.43 -19.69 6.77
C ASN A 62 -0.61 -19.87 5.64
N PRO A 63 -1.63 -18.99 5.52
CA PRO A 63 -2.64 -19.14 4.48
C PRO A 63 -2.14 -18.87 3.06
N CYS A 64 -0.95 -18.28 2.91
CA CYS A 64 -0.36 -18.02 1.61
C CYS A 64 0.11 -19.32 0.94
N THR A 65 -0.39 -19.57 -0.27
CA THR A 65 -0.03 -20.76 -1.07
C THR A 65 1.28 -20.64 -1.84
N ALA A 66 2.05 -19.56 -1.63
CA ALA A 66 3.28 -19.26 -2.37
C ALA A 66 3.15 -19.29 -3.92
N CYS A 67 1.95 -19.10 -4.47
CA CYS A 67 1.68 -19.23 -5.92
C CYS A 67 2.38 -18.20 -6.83
N GLY A 68 3.01 -17.15 -6.29
CA GLY A 68 3.75 -16.16 -7.08
C GLY A 68 2.91 -15.19 -7.93
N LEU A 69 1.58 -15.38 -8.04
CA LEU A 69 0.70 -14.54 -8.89
C LEU A 69 0.80 -13.04 -8.58
N CYS A 70 0.94 -12.70 -7.29
CA CYS A 70 1.08 -11.30 -6.86
C CYS A 70 2.41 -10.67 -7.28
N VAL A 71 3.49 -11.45 -7.31
CA VAL A 71 4.82 -11.01 -7.76
C VAL A 71 4.79 -10.81 -9.27
N GLN A 72 4.30 -11.81 -10.01
CA GLN A 72 4.17 -11.76 -11.47
C GLN A 72 3.25 -10.61 -11.94
N GLY A 73 2.14 -10.38 -11.24
CA GLY A 73 1.18 -9.33 -11.57
C GLY A 73 1.58 -7.92 -11.12
N CYS A 74 2.70 -7.73 -10.41
CA CYS A 74 3.06 -6.42 -9.86
C CYS A 74 3.49 -5.44 -10.98
N PRO A 75 2.71 -4.36 -11.28
CA PRO A 75 3.06 -3.44 -12.36
C PRO A 75 4.34 -2.65 -12.08
N GLY A 76 4.67 -2.45 -10.80
CA GLY A 76 5.87 -1.74 -10.37
C GLY A 76 7.12 -2.61 -10.23
N LYS A 77 7.00 -3.95 -10.37
CA LYS A 77 8.08 -4.90 -10.00
C LYS A 77 8.65 -4.62 -8.61
N ALA A 78 7.74 -4.41 -7.67
CA ALA A 78 8.05 -3.99 -6.30
C ALA A 78 8.20 -5.18 -5.33
N LEU A 79 8.01 -6.42 -5.81
CA LEU A 79 7.92 -7.64 -5.00
C LEU A 79 8.94 -8.70 -5.41
N ASP A 80 10.03 -8.30 -6.08
CA ASP A 80 11.04 -9.23 -6.61
C ASP A 80 11.85 -9.92 -5.49
N GLU A 81 11.91 -9.31 -4.31
CA GLU A 81 12.59 -9.84 -3.13
C GLU A 81 11.56 -10.48 -2.17
N PRO A 82 11.71 -11.77 -1.82
CA PRO A 82 10.81 -12.45 -0.90
C PRO A 82 10.66 -11.71 0.44
N GLY A 83 9.42 -11.53 0.90
CA GLY A 83 9.12 -10.88 2.17
C GLY A 83 9.38 -9.36 2.20
N ARG A 84 9.69 -8.74 1.06
CA ARG A 84 10.01 -7.32 0.98
C ARG A 84 9.21 -6.63 -0.12
N THR A 85 8.89 -5.36 0.13
CA THR A 85 8.31 -4.48 -0.88
C THR A 85 9.27 -3.32 -1.10
N ASP A 86 9.71 -3.14 -2.34
CA ASP A 86 10.35 -1.89 -2.75
C ASP A 86 9.28 -0.80 -2.80
N VAL A 87 9.20 -0.01 -1.73
CA VAL A 87 8.20 1.03 -1.56
C VAL A 87 8.31 2.08 -2.67
N MET A 88 9.52 2.42 -3.12
CA MET A 88 9.72 3.46 -4.14
C MET A 88 9.25 3.02 -5.52
N LYS A 89 9.36 1.73 -5.82
CA LYS A 89 8.71 1.15 -7.01
C LYS A 89 7.19 1.07 -6.85
N CYS A 90 6.70 0.65 -5.69
CA CYS A 90 5.27 0.48 -5.43
C CYS A 90 4.49 1.81 -5.50
N VAL A 91 4.99 2.87 -4.87
CA VAL A 91 4.29 4.17 -4.78
C VAL A 91 4.08 4.82 -6.15
N LYS A 92 4.91 4.52 -7.15
CA LYS A 92 4.72 5.03 -8.53
C LYS A 92 3.43 4.51 -9.16
N SER A 93 3.06 3.26 -8.87
CA SER A 93 1.81 2.65 -9.36
C SER A 93 0.65 2.86 -8.40
N ASN A 94 0.91 2.80 -7.08
CA ASN A 94 -0.14 2.87 -6.07
C ASN A 94 -0.58 4.29 -5.74
N MET A 95 0.33 5.27 -5.79
CA MET A 95 0.04 6.68 -5.50
C MET A 95 0.57 7.60 -6.63
N PRO A 96 0.09 7.42 -7.88
CA PRO A 96 0.57 8.20 -9.03
C PRO A 96 0.35 9.71 -8.90
N TYR A 97 -0.63 10.13 -8.08
CA TYR A 97 -0.95 11.53 -7.78
C TYR A 97 -0.53 11.95 -6.36
N GLY A 98 0.31 11.15 -5.70
CA GLY A 98 0.92 11.51 -4.41
C GLY A 98 2.04 12.53 -4.56
N LEU A 99 2.83 12.69 -3.50
CA LEU A 99 3.91 13.70 -3.43
C LEU A 99 4.90 13.60 -4.60
N SER A 100 5.34 12.40 -4.96
CA SER A 100 6.27 12.20 -6.09
C SER A 100 5.65 12.59 -7.44
N GLY A 101 4.35 12.33 -7.62
CA GLY A 101 3.58 12.76 -8.79
C GLY A 101 3.47 14.28 -8.88
N ALA A 102 3.22 14.95 -7.74
CA ALA A 102 3.16 16.40 -7.65
C ALA A 102 4.51 17.05 -7.93
N ILE A 103 5.60 16.57 -7.31
CA ILE A 103 6.97 17.07 -7.55
C ILE A 103 7.31 17.00 -9.04
N ARG A 104 7.02 15.86 -9.69
CA ARG A 104 7.25 15.69 -11.14
C ARG A 104 6.44 16.68 -11.99
N PHE A 105 5.17 16.89 -11.64
CA PHE A 105 4.31 17.81 -12.39
C PHE A 105 4.79 19.25 -12.27
N TRP A 106 5.04 19.72 -11.04
CA TRP A 106 5.45 21.11 -10.79
C TRP A 106 6.88 21.40 -11.26
N GLY A 107 7.80 20.43 -11.16
CA GLY A 107 9.13 20.53 -11.76
C GLY A 107 9.03 20.79 -13.27
N LYS A 108 8.29 19.94 -14.00
CA LYS A 108 8.04 20.13 -15.43
C LYS A 108 7.35 21.47 -15.72
N TYR A 109 6.38 21.88 -14.91
CA TYR A 109 5.67 23.16 -15.08
C TYR A 109 6.62 24.36 -15.04
N GLY A 110 7.63 24.32 -14.17
CA GLY A 110 8.65 25.37 -14.06
C GLY A 110 9.55 25.48 -15.29
N GLU A 111 9.82 24.38 -15.98
CA GLU A 111 10.76 24.29 -17.10
C GLU A 111 10.15 24.64 -18.47
N VAL A 112 8.85 24.45 -18.65
CA VAL A 112 8.19 24.62 -19.96
C VAL A 112 7.70 26.05 -20.24
N SER A 113 7.39 26.33 -21.51
CA SER A 113 6.92 27.64 -21.95
C SER A 113 5.53 28.01 -21.40
N ALA A 114 5.18 29.29 -21.44
CA ALA A 114 3.87 29.77 -20.99
C ALA A 114 2.69 29.16 -21.77
N ALA A 115 2.88 28.84 -23.06
CA ALA A 115 1.87 28.17 -23.87
C ALA A 115 1.64 26.72 -23.41
N GLU A 116 2.72 25.99 -23.14
CA GLU A 116 2.67 24.61 -22.65
C GLU A 116 2.09 24.51 -21.24
N ARG A 117 2.42 25.47 -20.36
CA ARG A 117 1.83 25.57 -19.00
C ARG A 117 0.30 25.59 -19.03
N LYS A 118 -0.29 26.36 -19.97
CA LYS A 118 -1.76 26.41 -20.13
C LYS A 118 -2.35 25.06 -20.54
N GLY A 119 -1.64 24.31 -21.38
CA GLY A 119 -2.01 22.95 -21.76
C GLY A 119 -1.99 22.00 -20.56
N MET A 120 -0.91 22.05 -19.76
CA MET A 120 -0.77 21.22 -18.56
C MET A 120 -1.88 21.45 -17.53
N LEU A 121 -2.31 22.69 -17.32
CA LEU A 121 -3.41 23.01 -16.38
C LEU A 121 -4.79 22.55 -16.85
N ARG A 122 -4.94 22.22 -18.14
CA ARG A 122 -6.19 21.66 -18.69
C ARG A 122 -6.18 20.14 -18.75
N ASP A 123 -5.01 19.53 -18.63
CA ASP A 123 -4.84 18.08 -18.69
C ASP A 123 -5.54 17.37 -17.51
N PRO A 124 -6.24 16.25 -17.73
CA PRO A 124 -6.85 15.43 -16.68
C PRO A 124 -5.91 15.10 -15.51
N ASN A 125 -4.61 14.96 -15.76
CA ASN A 125 -3.60 14.71 -14.75
C ASN A 125 -3.49 15.86 -13.73
N PHE A 126 -3.63 17.12 -14.16
CA PHE A 126 -3.65 18.25 -13.23
C PHE A 126 -4.87 18.16 -12.30
N TRP A 127 -6.06 17.87 -12.84
CA TRP A 127 -7.27 17.75 -12.03
C TRP A 127 -7.18 16.60 -11.03
N ARG A 128 -6.57 15.47 -11.41
CA ARG A 128 -6.31 14.35 -10.49
C ARG A 128 -5.32 14.73 -9.38
N LEU A 129 -4.26 15.48 -9.70
CA LEU A 129 -3.31 16.00 -8.71
C LEU A 129 -3.97 17.02 -7.77
N TYR A 130 -4.78 17.93 -8.31
CA TYR A 130 -5.53 18.92 -7.54
C TYR A 130 -6.46 18.24 -6.52
N GLN A 131 -7.23 17.25 -6.97
CA GLN A 131 -8.12 16.50 -6.10
C GLN A 131 -7.35 15.70 -5.03
N ALA A 132 -6.26 15.03 -5.41
CA ALA A 132 -5.41 14.30 -4.47
C ALA A 132 -4.80 15.21 -3.39
N GLY A 133 -4.53 16.49 -3.72
CA GLY A 133 -4.05 17.48 -2.75
C GLY A 133 -5.07 17.82 -1.65
N HIS A 134 -6.38 17.68 -1.92
CA HIS A 134 -7.44 18.00 -0.96
C HIS A 134 -7.89 16.77 -0.16
N ILE A 135 -8.02 15.62 -0.82
CA ILE A 135 -8.54 14.38 -0.20
C ILE A 135 -7.41 13.53 0.40
N GLY A 136 -6.15 13.85 0.05
CA GLY A 136 -4.97 13.05 0.39
C GLY A 136 -4.63 12.01 -0.71
N PRO A 137 -3.40 11.46 -0.67
CA PRO A 137 -2.93 10.50 -1.67
C PRO A 137 -3.76 9.22 -1.60
N GLN A 138 -4.62 9.03 -2.62
CA GLN A 138 -5.45 7.84 -2.74
C GLN A 138 -4.64 6.64 -3.25
N TYR A 139 -5.10 5.44 -2.90
CA TYR A 139 -4.57 4.19 -3.44
C TYR A 139 -5.21 3.88 -4.80
N PHE A 140 -4.39 3.60 -5.81
CA PHE A 140 -4.81 3.32 -7.19
C PHE A 140 -4.37 1.93 -7.69
N CYS A 141 -3.51 1.23 -6.96
CA CYS A 141 -3.04 -0.10 -7.36
C CYS A 141 -3.49 -1.14 -6.34
N PHE A 142 -4.32 -2.08 -6.80
CA PHE A 142 -4.80 -3.21 -6.00
C PHE A 142 -4.39 -4.55 -6.59
N THR A 143 -3.48 -4.56 -7.58
CA THR A 143 -3.21 -5.75 -8.41
C THR A 143 -2.77 -6.95 -7.58
N CYS A 144 -1.81 -6.78 -6.66
CA CYS A 144 -1.32 -7.88 -5.82
C CYS A 144 -2.38 -8.45 -4.87
N MET A 145 -3.39 -7.65 -4.49
CA MET A 145 -4.54 -8.10 -3.69
C MET A 145 -5.60 -8.77 -4.56
N ASN A 146 -5.81 -8.24 -5.77
CA ASN A 146 -6.79 -8.76 -6.71
C ASN A 146 -6.38 -10.13 -7.24
N VAL A 147 -5.12 -10.35 -7.60
CA VAL A 147 -4.68 -11.66 -8.10
C VAL A 147 -4.54 -12.72 -7.00
N CYS A 148 -4.62 -12.34 -5.72
CA CYS A 148 -4.49 -13.29 -4.61
C CYS A 148 -5.71 -14.23 -4.54
N PRO A 149 -5.50 -15.57 -4.64
CA PRO A 149 -6.60 -16.53 -4.63
C PRO A 149 -7.18 -16.77 -3.24
N VAL A 150 -6.38 -16.57 -2.19
CA VAL A 150 -6.76 -16.84 -0.79
C VAL A 150 -7.93 -15.95 -0.36
N GLY A 151 -8.90 -16.52 0.34
CA GLY A 151 -10.08 -15.82 0.87
C GLY A 151 -11.05 -15.31 -0.21
N ARG A 152 -10.94 -15.79 -1.46
CA ARG A 152 -11.99 -15.60 -2.46
C ARG A 152 -13.05 -16.68 -2.22
N LYS A 153 -14.33 -16.29 -2.26
CA LYS A 153 -15.40 -17.29 -2.41
C LYS A 153 -15.21 -17.94 -3.78
N ALA A 154 -15.34 -19.26 -3.88
CA ALA A 154 -15.50 -19.91 -5.19
C ALA A 154 -16.63 -19.17 -5.90
N THR A 155 -16.34 -18.58 -7.06
CA THR A 155 -17.38 -18.02 -7.90
C THR A 155 -18.31 -19.17 -8.26
N ALA A 156 -19.55 -19.10 -7.78
CA ALA A 156 -20.63 -19.96 -8.25
C ALA A 156 -20.82 -19.79 -9.76
#